data_AF-A0A2V8QU70-F1
#
_entry.id   AF-A0A2V8QU70-F1
#
_cell.length_a   1.000
_cell.length_b   1.000
_cell.length_c   1.000
_cell.angle_alpha   90.00
_cell.angle_beta   90.00
_cell.angle_gamma   90.00
#
_symmetry.space_group_name_H-M   'P 1'
#
loop_
_entity.id
_entity.type
_entity.pdbx_description
1 polymer ?
#
loop_
_entity_poly.entity_id
_entity_poly.type
_entity_poly.pdbx_seq_one_letter_code
_entity_poly.pdbx_strand_id
1 'polypeptide(L)'
;MNAQERQELIARYQDGYNQVAESLNGFPSDLVTAHPIPGKWSAAEIVHHLADSETTSALRLRRLLVEDHPLIQGYDQEAFAARLNYNNRDMAPALEAFRSGRATTAQLFDLMSEDDWRHAHNHADQIRRLRDAVAK
;
A
#
# COMPACT_ATOMS: atom_id res chain seq x y z
N MET A 1 -6.67 12.99 -14.82
CA MET A 1 -6.73 13.47 -13.43
C MET A 1 -6.09 14.85 -13.38
N ASN A 2 -6.81 15.86 -12.93
CA ASN A 2 -6.31 17.22 -12.80
C ASN A 2 -5.56 17.43 -11.45
N ALA A 3 -4.96 18.61 -11.24
CA ALA A 3 -4.19 18.90 -10.04
C ALA A 3 -5.02 18.90 -8.75
N GLN A 4 -6.26 19.38 -8.81
CA GLN A 4 -7.17 19.40 -7.65
C GLN A 4 -7.55 17.98 -7.22
N GLU A 5 -7.94 17.13 -8.18
CA GLU A 5 -8.23 15.71 -7.93
C GLU A 5 -7.02 14.98 -7.33
N ARG A 6 -5.80 15.30 -7.80
CA ARG A 6 -4.56 14.75 -7.21
C ARG A 6 -4.41 15.13 -5.75
N GLN A 7 -4.57 16.42 -5.42
CA GLN A 7 -4.43 16.91 -4.05
C GLN A 7 -5.44 16.25 -3.10
N GLU A 8 -6.68 16.07 -3.55
CA GLU A 8 -7.71 15.36 -2.77
C GLU A 8 -7.35 13.89 -2.52
N LEU A 9 -6.81 13.20 -3.53
CA LEU A 9 -6.37 11.82 -3.39
C LEU A 9 -5.12 11.68 -2.51
N ILE A 10 -4.18 12.63 -2.60
CA ILE A 10 -2.98 12.68 -1.74
C ILE A 10 -3.40 12.90 -0.28
N ALA A 11 -4.32 13.83 -0.02
CA ALA A 11 -4.82 14.08 1.33
C ALA A 11 -5.52 12.84 1.91
N ARG A 12 -6.37 12.17 1.12
CA ARG A 12 -6.99 10.89 1.51
C ARG A 12 -5.96 9.79 1.75
N TYR A 13 -4.93 9.73 0.92
CA TYR A 13 -3.84 8.80 1.10
C TYR A 13 -3.12 9.10 2.41
N GLN A 14 -2.71 10.33 2.70
CA GLN A 14 -2.08 10.70 3.97
C GLN A 14 -2.94 10.31 5.19
N ASP A 15 -4.24 10.62 5.14
CA ASP A 15 -5.18 10.36 6.25
C ASP A 15 -5.49 8.87 6.48
N GLY A 16 -5.28 8.01 5.48
CA GLY A 16 -5.59 6.59 5.60
C GLY A 16 -4.89 5.87 6.77
N TYR A 17 -3.75 6.37 7.25
CA TYR A 17 -3.14 5.87 8.48
C TYR A 17 -4.00 6.16 9.72
N ASN A 18 -4.49 7.40 9.85
CA ASN A 18 -5.29 7.81 11.00
C ASN A 18 -6.58 7.00 11.08
N GLN A 19 -7.26 6.78 9.96
CA GLN A 19 -8.49 5.98 9.91
C GLN A 19 -8.27 4.54 10.43
N VAL A 20 -7.15 3.91 10.05
CA VAL A 20 -6.78 2.58 10.54
C VAL A 20 -6.46 2.62 12.03
N ALA A 21 -5.64 3.57 12.49
CA ALA A 21 -5.29 3.71 13.90
C ALA A 21 -6.53 3.97 14.78
N GLU A 22 -7.44 4.82 14.33
CA GLU A 22 -8.70 5.12 15.01
C GLU A 22 -9.61 3.90 15.07
N SER A 23 -9.70 3.10 14.00
CA SER A 23 -10.51 1.86 13.97
C SER A 23 -10.02 0.80 14.97
N LEU A 24 -8.75 0.85 15.37
CA LEU A 24 -8.16 -0.06 16.35
C LEU A 24 -8.34 0.44 17.78
N ASN A 25 -8.74 1.70 17.97
CA ASN A 25 -8.91 2.27 19.29
C ASN A 25 -10.07 1.58 20.03
N GLY A 26 -9.79 1.01 21.19
CA GLY A 26 -10.76 0.22 21.96
C GLY A 26 -11.08 -1.15 21.37
N PHE A 27 -10.36 -1.61 20.34
CA PHE A 27 -10.52 -2.94 19.79
C PHE A 27 -10.08 -4.00 20.83
N PRO A 28 -10.87 -5.06 21.09
CA PRO A 28 -10.50 -6.08 22.07
C PRO A 28 -9.20 -6.80 21.68
N SER A 29 -8.18 -6.69 22.54
CA SER A 29 -6.84 -7.21 22.24
C SER A 29 -6.81 -8.73 22.05
N ASP A 30 -7.73 -9.46 22.66
CA ASP A 30 -7.91 -10.90 22.53
C ASP A 30 -8.56 -11.33 21.21
N LEU A 31 -9.15 -10.39 20.46
CA LEU A 31 -9.81 -10.65 19.18
C LEU A 31 -8.99 -10.22 17.95
N VAL A 32 -7.81 -9.63 18.14
CA VAL A 32 -7.02 -9.08 17.01
C VAL A 32 -6.60 -10.13 15.99
N THR A 33 -6.50 -11.40 16.41
CA THR A 33 -6.19 -12.56 15.56
C THR A 33 -7.42 -13.42 15.23
N ALA A 34 -8.62 -13.01 15.66
CA ALA A 34 -9.84 -13.77 15.42
C ALA A 34 -10.31 -13.60 13.96
N HIS A 35 -10.96 -14.64 13.43
CA HIS A 35 -11.60 -14.66 12.11
C HIS A 35 -13.12 -14.77 12.27
N PRO A 36 -13.83 -13.70 12.70
CA PRO A 36 -15.27 -13.77 12.98
C PRO A 36 -16.11 -13.95 11.70
N ILE A 37 -15.57 -13.57 10.54
CA ILE A 37 -16.20 -13.76 9.24
C ILE A 37 -15.43 -14.85 8.49
N PRO A 38 -16.06 -15.99 8.14
CA PRO A 38 -15.40 -17.06 7.42
C PRO A 38 -14.73 -16.59 6.13
N GLY A 39 -13.46 -16.96 5.96
CA GLY A 39 -12.66 -16.63 4.77
C GLY A 39 -12.24 -15.15 4.67
N LYS A 40 -12.41 -14.36 5.73
CA LYS A 40 -11.84 -13.00 5.84
C LYS A 40 -10.66 -12.99 6.78
N TRP A 41 -9.76 -12.04 6.57
CA TRP A 41 -8.60 -11.83 7.43
C TRP A 41 -8.98 -11.29 8.81
N SER A 42 -8.12 -11.57 9.79
CA SER A 42 -8.14 -10.96 11.12
C SER A 42 -7.68 -9.50 11.07
N ALA A 43 -7.85 -8.77 12.18
CA ALA A 43 -7.33 -7.40 12.29
C ALA A 43 -5.79 -7.37 12.18
N ALA A 44 -5.09 -8.33 12.81
CA ALA A 44 -3.64 -8.44 12.75
C ALA A 44 -3.15 -8.71 11.31
N GLU A 45 -3.83 -9.59 10.58
CA GLU A 45 -3.51 -9.85 9.18
C GLU A 45 -3.68 -8.60 8.31
N ILE A 46 -4.75 -7.83 8.52
CA ILE A 46 -5.00 -6.58 7.80
C ILE A 46 -3.90 -5.55 8.11
N VAL A 47 -3.54 -5.36 9.38
CA VAL A 47 -2.51 -4.39 9.79
C VAL A 47 -1.14 -4.74 9.19
N HIS A 48 -0.74 -6.01 9.27
CA HIS A 48 0.50 -6.46 8.66
C HIS A 48 0.49 -6.34 7.13
N HIS A 49 -0.64 -6.68 6.50
CA HIS A 49 -0.80 -6.50 5.06
C HIS A 49 -0.68 -5.04 4.65
N LEU A 50 -1.27 -4.10 5.40
CA LEU A 50 -1.16 -2.66 5.09
C LEU A 50 0.29 -2.18 5.11
N ALA A 51 1.09 -2.64 6.08
CA ALA A 51 2.51 -2.31 6.16
C ALA A 51 3.30 -2.84 4.95
N ASP A 52 3.10 -4.10 4.57
CA ASP A 52 3.80 -4.72 3.45
C ASP A 52 3.33 -4.18 2.09
N SER A 53 2.04 -3.88 1.97
CA SER A 53 1.45 -3.26 0.78
C SER A 53 1.94 -1.82 0.59
N GLU A 54 2.02 -1.04 1.66
CA GLU A 54 2.60 0.30 1.64
C GLU A 54 4.07 0.27 1.27
N THR A 55 4.87 -0.59 1.92
CA THR A 55 6.30 -0.75 1.60
C THR A 55 6.52 -1.10 0.13
N THR A 56 5.72 -2.05 -0.38
CA THR A 56 5.78 -2.46 -1.79
C THR A 56 5.39 -1.33 -2.73
N SER A 57 4.32 -0.59 -2.42
CA SER A 57 3.83 0.51 -3.24
C SER A 57 4.78 1.71 -3.24
N ALA A 58 5.37 2.03 -2.08
CA ALA A 58 6.38 3.05 -1.91
C ALA A 58 7.63 2.78 -2.76
N LEU A 59 8.08 1.52 -2.83
CA LEU A 59 9.17 1.11 -3.70
C LEU A 59 8.77 1.24 -5.18
N ARG A 60 7.58 0.77 -5.56
CA ARG A 60 7.09 0.86 -6.94
C ARG A 60 7.02 2.30 -7.43
N LEU A 61 6.54 3.24 -6.61
CA LEU A 61 6.52 4.65 -6.98
C LEU A 61 7.93 5.17 -7.26
N ARG A 62 8.88 4.91 -6.37
CA ARG A 62 10.28 5.34 -6.57
C ARG A 62 10.83 4.82 -7.89
N ARG A 63 10.61 3.53 -8.20
CA ARG A 63 11.03 2.93 -9.48
C ARG A 63 10.33 3.56 -10.68
N LEU A 64 9.03 3.84 -10.59
CA LEU A 64 8.28 4.55 -11.64
C LEU A 64 8.78 5.98 -11.90
N LEU A 65 9.42 6.61 -10.92
CA LEU A 65 9.95 7.97 -11.06
C LEU A 65 11.39 8.02 -11.57
N VAL A 66 12.19 6.96 -11.37
CA VAL A 66 13.64 6.99 -11.61
C VAL A 66 14.14 6.01 -12.67
N GLU A 67 13.37 4.97 -13.00
CA GLU A 67 13.76 3.96 -13.99
C GLU A 67 13.02 4.18 -15.31
N ASP A 68 13.72 4.08 -16.44
CA ASP A 68 13.10 4.17 -17.77
C ASP A 68 12.16 2.99 -18.06
N HIS A 69 12.45 1.81 -17.50
CA HIS A 69 11.71 0.56 -17.75
C HIS A 69 11.50 -0.24 -16.46
N PRO A 70 10.68 0.26 -15.52
CA PRO A 70 10.55 -0.35 -14.20
C PRO A 70 9.82 -1.69 -14.27
N LEU A 71 10.38 -2.71 -13.61
CA LEU A 71 9.69 -3.98 -13.39
C LEU A 71 8.80 -3.88 -12.15
N ILE A 72 7.49 -3.81 -12.34
CA ILE A 72 6.53 -3.76 -11.23
C ILE A 72 6.15 -5.18 -10.80
N GLN A 73 6.85 -5.69 -9.80
CA GLN A 73 6.65 -7.04 -9.29
C GLN A 73 5.40 -7.13 -8.42
N GLY A 74 4.48 -8.05 -8.77
CA GLY A 74 3.38 -8.49 -7.92
C GLY A 74 3.84 -9.40 -6.78
N TYR A 75 2.98 -9.63 -5.80
CA TYR A 75 3.23 -10.57 -4.71
C TYR A 75 1.95 -11.31 -4.36
N ASP A 76 2.11 -12.52 -3.82
CA ASP A 76 1.01 -13.33 -3.32
C ASP A 76 0.71 -12.90 -1.88
N GLN A 77 -0.33 -12.10 -1.71
CA GLN A 77 -0.72 -11.56 -0.41
C GLN A 77 -1.16 -12.65 0.59
N GLU A 78 -1.75 -13.75 0.10
CA GLU A 78 -2.20 -14.85 0.96
C GLU A 78 -0.99 -15.65 1.45
N ALA A 79 -0.01 -15.89 0.57
CA ALA A 79 1.25 -16.50 0.95
C ALA A 79 2.04 -15.62 1.93
N PHE A 80 1.98 -14.28 1.79
CA PHE A 80 2.59 -13.38 2.75
C PHE A 80 1.92 -13.52 4.12
N ALA A 81 0.59 -13.43 4.19
CA ALA A 81 -0.14 -13.56 5.44
C ALA A 81 0.18 -14.87 6.17
N ALA A 82 0.19 -15.98 5.43
CA ALA A 82 0.49 -17.30 5.97
C ALA A 82 1.97 -17.47 6.36
N ARG A 83 2.91 -17.20 5.43
CA ARG A 83 4.34 -17.55 5.61
C ARG A 83 5.11 -16.53 6.43
N LEU A 84 4.67 -15.28 6.48
CA LEU A 84 5.26 -14.24 7.33
C LEU A 84 4.59 -14.17 8.71
N ASN A 85 3.73 -15.15 9.03
CA ASN A 85 3.13 -15.39 10.34
C ASN A 85 2.42 -14.15 10.92
N TYR A 86 1.54 -13.50 10.14
CA TYR A 86 0.92 -12.24 10.56
C TYR A 86 0.22 -12.33 11.91
N ASN A 87 -0.55 -13.39 12.18
CA ASN A 87 -1.25 -13.54 13.47
C ASN A 87 -0.33 -13.83 14.68
N ASN A 88 0.96 -14.14 14.46
CA ASN A 88 1.90 -14.49 15.54
C ASN A 88 2.87 -13.34 15.86
N ARG A 89 2.66 -12.16 15.27
CA ARG A 89 3.57 -11.00 15.37
C ARG A 89 2.87 -9.84 16.06
N ASP A 90 3.66 -9.01 16.71
CA ASP A 90 3.18 -7.74 17.24
C ASP A 90 2.82 -6.79 16.10
N MET A 91 1.63 -6.19 16.17
CA MET A 91 1.12 -5.23 15.21
C MET A 91 1.79 -3.86 15.31
N ALA A 92 2.32 -3.48 16.48
CA ALA A 92 2.83 -2.13 16.69
C ALA A 92 3.96 -1.73 15.71
N PRO A 93 4.98 -2.57 15.44
CA PRO A 93 5.97 -2.28 14.41
C PRO A 93 5.39 -2.15 13.00
N ALA A 94 4.34 -2.91 12.68
CA ALA A 94 3.70 -2.85 11.36
C ALA A 94 2.91 -1.55 11.18
N LEU A 95 2.20 -1.09 12.21
CA LEU A 95 1.55 0.22 12.19
C LEU A 95 2.56 1.36 12.00
N GLU A 96 3.71 1.29 12.67
CA GLU A 96 4.76 2.30 12.51
C GLU A 96 5.40 2.25 11.12
N ALA A 97 5.65 1.06 10.58
CA ALA A 97 6.14 0.90 9.20
C ALA A 97 5.13 1.46 8.19
N PHE A 98 3.83 1.20 8.39
CA PHE A 98 2.77 1.76 7.56
C PHE A 98 2.74 3.30 7.63
N ARG A 99 2.78 3.88 8.84
CA ARG A 99 2.82 5.33 9.06
C ARG A 99 4.01 5.98 8.37
N SER A 100 5.20 5.45 8.61
CA SER A 100 6.46 5.99 8.09
C SER A 100 6.57 5.82 6.58
N GLY A 101 6.21 4.65 6.04
CA GLY A 101 6.16 4.41 4.59
C GLY A 101 5.27 5.42 3.89
N ARG A 102 4.07 5.62 4.42
CA ARG A 102 3.08 6.59 3.92
C ARG A 102 3.59 8.03 3.98
N ALA A 103 4.14 8.44 5.11
CA ALA A 103 4.67 9.80 5.28
C ALA A 103 5.80 10.12 4.29
N THR A 104 6.72 9.17 4.05
CA THR A 104 7.81 9.40 3.08
C THR A 104 7.31 9.41 1.64
N THR A 105 6.34 8.58 1.30
CA THR A 105 5.75 8.54 -0.04
C THR A 105 4.90 9.77 -0.33
N ALA A 106 4.19 10.29 0.67
CA ALA A 106 3.42 11.52 0.53
C ALA A 106 4.30 12.73 0.17
N GLN A 107 5.48 12.86 0.79
CA GLN A 107 6.45 13.90 0.43
C GLN A 107 6.89 13.81 -1.04
N LEU A 108 6.98 12.61 -1.62
CA LEU A 108 7.27 12.45 -3.04
C LEU A 108 6.12 12.99 -3.88
N PHE A 109 4.88 12.64 -3.56
CA PHE A 109 3.71 13.15 -4.28
C PHE A 109 3.61 14.68 -4.24
N ASP A 110 3.90 15.29 -3.09
CA ASP A 110 3.87 16.74 -2.92
C ASP A 110 4.93 17.46 -3.77
N LEU A 111 6.03 16.78 -4.12
CA LEU A 111 7.15 17.33 -4.89
C LEU A 111 7.13 16.94 -6.37
N MET A 112 6.25 16.02 -6.79
CA MET A 112 6.16 15.59 -8.19
C MET A 112 5.68 16.72 -9.10
N SER A 113 6.47 16.99 -10.14
CA SER A 113 6.11 17.89 -11.24
C SER A 113 5.03 17.28 -12.13
N GLU A 114 4.40 18.10 -12.98
CA GLU A 114 3.46 17.60 -13.99
C GLU A 114 4.10 16.58 -14.95
N ASP A 115 5.41 16.69 -15.21
CA ASP A 115 6.14 15.70 -16.02
C ASP A 115 6.29 14.37 -15.29
N ASP A 116 6.57 14.38 -13.99
CA ASP A 116 6.65 13.15 -13.18
C ASP A 116 5.31 12.41 -13.18
N TRP A 117 4.20 13.14 -13.02
CA TRP A 117 2.85 12.57 -13.09
C TRP A 117 2.56 11.94 -14.45
N ARG A 118 2.97 12.59 -15.55
CA ARG A 118 2.84 12.03 -16.91
C ARG A 118 3.70 10.79 -17.10
N HIS A 119 4.96 10.85 -16.67
CA HIS A 119 5.93 9.77 -16.81
C HIS A 119 5.46 8.51 -16.09
N ALA A 120 5.11 8.62 -14.80
CA ALA A 120 4.60 7.51 -14.01
C ALA A 120 3.31 6.89 -14.59
N HIS A 121 2.39 7.73 -15.11
CA HIS A 121 1.16 7.27 -15.75
C HIS A 121 1.45 6.43 -17.01
N ASN A 122 2.36 6.89 -17.87
CA ASN A 122 2.71 6.19 -19.10
C ASN A 122 3.31 4.80 -18.82
N HIS A 123 4.19 4.69 -17.82
CA HIS A 123 4.75 3.40 -17.41
C HIS A 123 3.69 2.44 -16.88
N ALA A 124 2.81 2.91 -15.99
CA ALA A 124 1.73 2.09 -15.46
C ALA A 124 0.81 1.55 -16.56
N ASP A 125 0.49 2.39 -17.55
CA ASP A 125 -0.34 2.00 -18.69
C ASP A 125 0.34 0.98 -19.62
N GLN A 126 1.63 1.16 -19.89
CA GLN A 126 2.41 0.20 -20.68
C GLN A 126 2.45 -1.17 -20.00
N ILE A 127 2.70 -1.21 -18.69
CA ILE A 127 2.74 -2.46 -17.91
C ILE A 127 1.38 -3.16 -17.94
N ARG A 128 0.28 -2.41 -17.75
CA ARG A 128 -1.09 -2.94 -17.85
C ARG A 128 -1.34 -3.58 -19.21
N ARG A 129 -1.01 -2.89 -20.30
CA ARG A 129 -1.21 -3.41 -21.67
C ARG A 129 -0.40 -4.68 -21.94
N LEU A 130 0.86 -4.74 -21.50
CA LEU A 130 1.70 -5.93 -21.66
C LEU A 130 1.11 -7.12 -20.90
N ARG A 131 0.67 -6.92 -19.67
CA ARG A 131 0.02 -7.97 -18.87
C ARG A 131 -1.23 -8.50 -19.57
N ASP A 132 -2.09 -7.62 -20.07
CA ASP A 132 -3.34 -8.02 -20.73
C ASP A 132 -3.09 -8.71 -22.08
N ALA A 133 -1.96 -8.45 -22.74
CA ALA A 133 -1.55 -9.14 -23.97
C ALA A 133 -1.00 -10.56 -23.72
N VAL A 134 -0.32 -10.78 -22.59
CA VAL A 134 0.23 -12.09 -22.19
C VAL A 134 -0.83 -13.00 -21.58
N ALA A 135 -1.92 -12.44 -21.05
CA ALA A 135 -3.03 -13.20 -20.46
C ALA A 135 -4.06 -13.74 -21.48
N LYS A 136 -3.83 -13.58 -22.78
CA LYS A 136 -4.65 -14.11 -23.89
C LYS A 136 -3.92 -15.24 -24.59
#